data_AF-A0A6P3YX70-F1
#
_entry.id   AF-A0A6P3YX70-F1
#
_cell.length_a   1.000
_cell.length_b   1.000
_cell.length_c   1.000
_cell.angle_alpha   90.00
_cell.angle_beta   90.00
_cell.angle_gamma   90.00
#
_symmetry.space_group_name_H-M   'P 1'
#
loop_
_entity.id
_entity.type
_entity.pdbx_description
1 polymer ?
#
loop_
_entity_poly.entity_id
_entity_poly.type
_entity_poly.pdbx_seq_one_letter_code
_entity_poly.pdbx_strand_id
1 'polypeptide(L)' 'MMQKYDGNIEKSSLDGKIDCGGACAARCQKSSRPRLCKRACGTCCQRCNCVPPGTAGNQEVCPCYAALTTHGGRRKCP' A
#
# COMPACT_ATOMS: atom_id res chain seq x y z
N MET A 1 36.54 -3.24 13.86
CA MET A 1 35.53 -2.32 13.32
C MET A 1 34.47 -3.14 12.63
N MET A 2 33.25 -3.16 13.15
CA MET A 2 32.12 -3.85 12.52
C MET A 2 31.88 -3.27 11.12
N GLN A 3 32.04 -4.09 10.10
CA GLN A 3 31.32 -3.91 8.85
C GLN A 3 29.87 -4.34 9.12
N LYS A 4 28.96 -3.38 9.36
CA LYS A 4 27.53 -3.66 9.33
C LYS A 4 27.12 -3.67 7.86
N TYR A 5 27.07 -4.87 7.29
CA TYR A 5 26.43 -5.11 6.00
C TYR A 5 24.92 -4.90 6.19
N ASP A 6 24.39 -3.85 5.58
CA ASP A 6 22.96 -3.56 5.53
C ASP A 6 22.26 -4.63 4.69
N GLY A 7 21.31 -5.30 5.34
CA GLY A 7 20.66 -6.52 4.86
C GLY A 7 19.96 -6.35 3.53
N ASN A 8 20.55 -6.98 2.50
CA ASN A 8 19.86 -7.38 1.30
C ASN A 8 18.94 -8.58 1.64
N ILE A 9 17.69 -8.31 2.03
CA ILE A 9 16.65 -9.33 2.13
C ILE A 9 15.93 -9.37 0.78
N GLU A 10 16.48 -10.19 -0.11
CA GLU A 10 15.74 -10.84 -1.20
C GLU A 10 14.60 -11.67 -0.59
N LYS A 11 13.43 -11.06 -0.36
CA LYS A 11 12.18 -11.81 -0.15
C LYS A 11 11.65 -12.23 -1.51
N SER A 12 12.24 -13.27 -2.06
CA SER A 12 11.50 -14.20 -2.92
C SER A 12 10.36 -14.80 -2.08
N SER A 13 9.12 -14.56 -2.49
CA SER A 13 7.98 -15.35 -2.03
C SER A 13 7.21 -15.80 -3.26
N LEU A 14 7.14 -17.12 -3.38
CA LEU A 14 6.61 -17.91 -4.48
C LEU A 14 5.07 -17.91 -4.54
N ASP A 15 4.47 -16.79 -4.16
CA ASP A 15 3.05 -16.46 -4.30
C ASP A 15 3.03 -14.98 -4.61
N GLY A 16 2.40 -14.55 -5.71
CA GLY A 16 2.43 -13.18 -6.23
C GLY A 16 1.74 -12.13 -5.35
N LYS A 17 1.96 -12.13 -4.03
CA LYS A 17 1.36 -11.23 -3.04
C LYS A 17 2.32 -10.08 -2.71
N ILE A 18 1.82 -8.84 -2.82
CA ILE A 18 2.55 -7.61 -2.53
C ILE A 18 2.76 -7.44 -1.01
N ASP A 19 3.89 -6.85 -0.59
CA ASP A 19 4.03 -6.35 0.77
C ASP A 19 3.16 -5.10 1.00
N CYS A 20 1.95 -5.32 1.49
CA CYS A 20 1.03 -4.25 1.85
C CYS A 20 1.60 -3.32 2.94
N GLY A 21 2.47 -3.81 3.82
CA GLY A 21 3.05 -3.01 4.89
C GLY A 21 3.93 -1.89 4.34
N GLY A 22 4.94 -2.26 3.54
CA GLY A 22 5.82 -1.31 2.87
C GLY A 22 5.08 -0.43 1.88
N ALA A 23 4.22 -1.01 1.03
CA ALA A 23 3.50 -0.26 0.02
C ALA A 23 2.55 0.80 0.62
N CYS A 24 1.80 0.45 1.67
CA CYS A 24 0.93 1.41 2.35
C CYS A 24 1.71 2.43 3.19
N ALA A 25 2.91 2.09 3.67
CA ALA A 25 3.78 3.05 4.33
C ALA A 25 4.21 4.16 3.35
N ALA A 26 4.63 3.79 2.14
CA ALA A 26 4.97 4.73 1.08
C ALA A 26 3.76 5.56 0.64
N ARG A 27 2.62 4.91 0.36
CA ARG A 27 1.39 5.58 -0.08
C ARG A 27 0.91 6.65 0.91
N CYS A 28 1.00 6.36 2.20
CA CYS A 28 0.49 7.21 3.27
C CYS A 28 1.52 8.19 3.84
N GLN A 29 2.72 8.29 3.26
CA GLN A 29 3.83 9.09 3.81
C GLN A 29 3.48 10.58 4.01
N LYS A 30 2.71 11.17 3.08
CA LYS A 30 2.29 12.58 3.14
C LYS A 30 0.87 12.79 3.67
N SER A 31 0.23 11.74 4.19
CA SER A 31 -1.11 11.86 4.75
C SER A 31 -1.06 12.62 6.08
N SER A 32 -1.96 13.59 6.27
CA SER A 32 -2.15 14.27 7.56
C SER A 32 -2.69 13.31 8.65
N ARG A 33 -3.23 12.16 8.26
CA ARG A 33 -3.78 11.13 9.15
C ARG A 33 -3.16 9.76 8.82
N PRO A 34 -1.84 9.57 9.06
CA PRO A 34 -1.10 8.43 8.53
C PRO A 34 -1.59 7.08 9.07
N ARG A 35 -2.02 7.01 10.34
CA ARG A 35 -2.59 5.78 10.92
C ARG A 35 -3.90 5.37 10.25
N LEU A 36 -4.79 6.34 10.00
CA LEU A 36 -6.06 6.10 9.32
C LEU A 36 -5.83 5.70 7.85
N CYS A 37 -4.93 6.41 7.16
CA CYS A 37 -4.56 6.10 5.78
C CYS A 37 -4.01 4.67 5.67
N LYS A 38 -3.05 4.27 6.52
CA LYS A 38 -2.46 2.92 6.50
C LYS A 38 -3.50 1.84 6.75
N ARG A 39 -4.45 2.05 7.68
CA ARG A 39 -5.55 1.11 7.93
C ARG A 39 -6.44 0.93 6.70
N ALA A 40 -6.84 2.02 6.05
CA ALA A 40 -7.67 1.96 4.85
C ALA A 40 -6.92 1.31 3.68
N CYS A 41 -5.67 1.73 3.44
CA CYS A 41 -4.79 1.17 2.42
C CYS A 41 -4.60 -0.34 2.63
N GLY A 42 -4.33 -0.79 3.86
CA GLY A 42 -4.12 -2.20 4.17
C GLY A 42 -5.32 -3.07 3.80
N THR A 43 -6.55 -2.62 4.12
CA THR A 43 -7.77 -3.34 3.71
C THR A 43 -7.93 -3.41 2.19
N CYS A 44 -7.60 -2.33 1.49
CA CYS A 44 -7.67 -2.31 0.02
C CYS A 44 -6.58 -3.17 -0.61
N CYS A 45 -5.37 -3.13 -0.08
CA CYS A 45 -4.24 -3.92 -0.51
C CYS A 45 -4.48 -5.41 -0.31
N GLN A 46 -4.99 -5.83 0.84
CA GLN A 46 -5.33 -7.24 1.08
C GLN A 46 -6.39 -7.78 0.12
N ARG A 47 -7.34 -6.93 -0.29
CA ARG A 47 -8.42 -7.31 -1.22
C ARG A 47 -7.97 -7.30 -2.69
N CYS A 48 -7.18 -6.31 -3.07
CA CYS A 48 -6.82 -6.05 -4.47
C CYS A 48 -5.40 -6.50 -4.83
N ASN A 49 -4.60 -6.85 -3.83
CA ASN A 49 -3.19 -7.22 -3.95
C ASN A 49 -2.37 -6.20 -4.75
N CYS A 50 -2.72 -4.91 -4.63
CA CYS A 50 -2.17 -3.80 -5.41
C CYS A 50 -2.27 -2.51 -4.58
N VAL A 51 -1.23 -1.67 -4.64
CA VAL A 51 -1.23 -0.30 -4.09
C VAL A 51 -0.64 0.64 -5.14
N PRO A 52 -1.34 1.72 -5.52
CA PRO A 52 -0.83 2.70 -6.47
C PRO A 52 0.50 3.35 -6.04
N PRO A 53 1.41 3.64 -6.98
CA PRO A 53 2.65 4.34 -6.67
C PRO A 53 2.40 5.81 -6.29
N GLY A 54 3.36 6.39 -5.57
CA GLY A 54 3.29 7.78 -5.09
C GLY A 54 2.33 7.95 -3.91
N THR A 55 2.21 9.18 -3.41
CA THR A 55 1.41 9.50 -2.22
C THR A 55 0.00 10.02 -2.53
N ALA A 56 -0.31 10.25 -3.80
CA ALA A 56 -1.60 10.73 -4.31
C ALA A 56 -1.75 10.32 -5.80
N GLY A 57 -2.98 10.27 -6.31
CA GLY A 57 -3.24 9.93 -7.72
C GLY A 57 -2.87 8.49 -8.10
N ASN A 58 -2.69 8.24 -9.40
CA ASN A 58 -2.28 6.94 -9.99
C ASN A 58 -3.20 5.76 -9.68
N GLN A 59 -4.45 6.02 -9.29
CA GLN A 59 -5.35 4.97 -8.86
C GLN A 59 -5.73 4.03 -10.01
N GLU A 60 -5.72 4.53 -11.24
CA GLU A 60 -5.94 3.77 -12.48
C GLU A 60 -4.95 2.62 -12.68
N VAL A 61 -3.74 2.69 -12.09
CA VAL A 61 -2.76 1.60 -12.10
C VAL A 61 -3.28 0.37 -11.35
N CYS A 62 -4.15 0.56 -10.35
CA CYS A 62 -4.79 -0.50 -9.59
C CYS A 62 -6.34 -0.36 -9.68
N PRO A 63 -6.99 -0.85 -10.76
CA PRO A 63 -8.44 -0.66 -10.96
C PRO A 63 -9.31 -1.17 -9.80
N CYS A 64 -8.97 -2.33 -9.21
CA CYS A 64 -9.66 -2.84 -8.03
C CYS A 64 -9.58 -1.84 -6.86
N TYR A 65 -8.38 -1.33 -6.56
CA TYR A 65 -8.15 -0.37 -5.48
C TYR A 65 -8.94 0.93 -5.72
N ALA A 66 -8.99 1.38 -6.97
CA ALA A 66 -9.69 2.59 -7.40
C ALA A 66 -11.23 2.49 -7.32
N ALA A 67 -11.78 1.29 -7.50
CA ALA A 67 -13.21 1.02 -7.57
C ALA A 67 -13.86 0.77 -6.20
N LEU A 68 -13.07 0.49 -5.15
CA LEU A 68 -13.62 0.23 -3.82
C LEU A 68 -14.24 1.50 -3.21
N THR A 69 -15.51 1.41 -2.87
CA THR A 69 -16.27 2.46 -2.19
C THR A 69 -16.70 2.03 -0.79
N THR A 70 -17.02 3.00 0.06
CA THR A 70 -17.72 2.78 1.33
C THR A 70 -19.23 2.65 1.06
N HIS A 71 -20.00 2.24 2.06
CA HIS A 71 -21.47 2.21 1.95
C HIS A 71 -22.09 3.55 1.54
N GLY A 72 -21.43 4.68 1.82
CA GLY A 72 -21.87 6.02 1.42
C GLY A 72 -21.37 6.47 0.04
N GLY A 73 -20.89 5.55 -0.81
CA GLY A 73 -20.48 5.84 -2.19
C GLY A 73 -19.16 6.62 -2.34
N ARG A 74 -18.46 6.91 -1.24
CA ARG A 74 -17.15 7.58 -1.27
C ARG A 74 -16.04 6.57 -1.52
N ARG A 75 -14.96 6.99 -2.19
CA ARG A 75 -13.76 6.17 -2.35
C ARG A 75 -13.25 5.70 -1.00
N LYS A 76 -13.06 4.38 -0.87
CA LYS A 76 -12.62 3.75 0.38
C LYS A 76 -11.10 3.85 0.56
N CYS A 77 -10.37 3.71 -0.53
CA CYS A 77 -8.92 3.58 -0.52
C CYS A 77 -8.23 4.94 -0.72
N PRO A 78 -7.11 5.21 -0.03
CA PRO A 78 -6.39 6.48 -0.13
C PRO A 78 -5.61 6.66 -1.45
#